data_AF-A0A6Y5CKG0-F1
#
_entry.id   AF-A0A6Y5CKG0-F1
#
_cell.length_a   1.000
_cell.length_b   1.000
_cell.length_c   1.000
_cell.angle_alpha   90.00
_cell.angle_beta   90.00
_cell.angle_gamma   90.00
#
_symmetry.space_group_name_H-M   'P 1'
#
loop_
_entity.id
_entity.type
_entity.pdbx_description
1 polymer ?
#
loop_
_entity_poly.entity_id
_entity_poly.type
_entity_poly.pdbx_seq_one_letter_code
_entity_poly.pdbx_strand_id
1 'polypeptide(L)'
;MMPEYGHALLCLALGVALLLSVYPLWGVARGDARMMASAGVFAWLLFICVAGAFFVLVHAFVVNDFTVAYVAGNSNTQLPVWYRVAATWGAHEGSLLLWVLLMSGWTLAVAVFSRQVPADIVARVLAVMGMVCAGFLAFILFTSGPFTRTLPAFPVEGRDLNPLLQDPGLIFHPPLLYMGYVGFSVAFAFAIAALLSGRLDSAFTRFARPWTLAA
;
A
#
# COMPACT_ATOMS: atom_id res chain seq x y z
N MET A 1 -20.42 9.92 -1.23
CA MET A 1 -20.60 8.45 -1.22
C MET A 1 -19.35 7.75 -1.74
N MET A 2 -18.72 8.19 -2.83
CA MET A 2 -17.44 7.61 -3.29
C MET A 2 -16.33 7.62 -2.22
N PRO A 3 -16.06 8.74 -1.52
CA PRO A 3 -15.02 8.79 -0.48
C PRO A 3 -15.27 7.83 0.69
N GLU A 4 -16.54 7.58 1.04
CA GLU A 4 -16.92 6.63 2.08
C GLU A 4 -16.59 5.19 1.66
N TYR A 5 -16.73 4.83 0.37
CA TYR A 5 -16.25 3.54 -0.14
C TYR A 5 -14.73 3.44 -0.08
N GLY A 6 -14.01 4.51 -0.43
CA GLY A 6 -12.54 4.55 -0.30
C GLY A 6 -12.09 4.30 1.13
N HIS A 7 -12.73 4.95 2.11
CA HIS A 7 -12.45 4.72 3.52
C HIS A 7 -12.80 3.29 3.98
N ALA A 8 -13.97 2.76 3.57
CA ALA A 8 -14.36 1.38 3.90
C ALA A 8 -13.38 0.35 3.33
N LEU A 9 -12.86 0.57 2.12
CA LEU A 9 -11.82 -0.26 1.52
C LEU A 9 -10.51 -0.22 2.32
N LEU A 10 -10.12 0.92 2.89
CA LEU A 10 -8.96 1.01 3.78
C LEU A 10 -9.18 0.25 5.10
N CYS A 11 -10.37 0.33 5.68
CA CYS A 11 -10.72 -0.46 6.87
C CYS A 11 -10.67 -1.97 6.58
N LEU A 12 -11.19 -2.38 5.42
CA LEU A 12 -11.11 -3.77 4.97
C LEU A 12 -9.65 -4.20 4.72
N ALA A 13 -8.87 -3.34 4.07
CA ALA A 13 -7.45 -3.57 3.84
C ALA A 13 -6.69 -3.78 5.17
N LEU A 14 -6.98 -2.98 6.20
CA LEU A 14 -6.38 -3.16 7.53
C LEU A 14 -6.76 -4.53 8.12
N GLY A 15 -8.04 -4.91 8.06
CA GLY A 15 -8.48 -6.23 8.52
C GLY A 15 -7.78 -7.38 7.78
N VAL A 16 -7.65 -7.27 6.46
CA VAL A 16 -6.93 -8.26 5.64
C VAL A 16 -5.44 -8.27 5.94
N ALA A 17 -4.81 -7.12 6.16
CA ALA A 17 -3.39 -7.03 6.53
C ALA A 17 -3.13 -7.73 7.87
N LEU A 18 -3.99 -7.52 8.87
CA LEU A 18 -3.91 -8.22 10.17
C LEU A 18 -4.10 -9.73 10.02
N LEU A 19 -5.05 -10.18 9.19
CA LEU A 19 -5.22 -11.59 8.88
C LEU A 19 -3.99 -12.19 8.18
N LEU A 20 -3.42 -11.46 7.21
CA LEU A 20 -2.19 -11.82 6.52
C LEU A 20 -1.02 -11.94 7.49
N SER A 21 -0.94 -11.06 8.49
CA SER A 21 0.11 -11.07 9.52
C SER A 21 0.06 -12.29 10.43
N VAL A 22 -1.14 -12.76 10.80
CA VAL A 22 -1.29 -13.74 11.88
C VAL A 22 -1.61 -15.13 11.38
N TYR A 23 -2.59 -15.26 10.48
CA TYR A 23 -3.18 -16.55 10.15
C TYR A 23 -2.21 -17.50 9.40
N PRO A 24 -1.41 -17.04 8.41
CA PRO A 24 -0.38 -17.86 7.80
C PRO A 24 0.72 -18.30 8.76
N LEU A 25 1.15 -17.43 9.69
CA LEU A 25 2.15 -17.77 10.72
C LEU A 25 1.62 -18.86 11.65
N TRP A 26 0.35 -18.80 12.01
CA TRP A 26 -0.29 -19.87 12.78
C TRP A 26 -0.31 -21.19 11.99
N GLY A 27 -0.56 -21.12 10.68
CA GLY A 27 -0.41 -22.27 9.78
C GLY A 27 0.99 -22.88 9.82
N VAL A 28 2.03 -22.05 9.82
CA VAL A 28 3.41 -22.53 9.95
C VAL A 28 3.64 -23.23 11.29
N ALA A 29 3.16 -22.66 12.40
CA ALA A 29 3.29 -23.27 13.73
C ALA A 29 2.57 -24.62 13.85
N ARG A 30 1.48 -24.83 13.09
CA ARG A 30 0.73 -26.09 13.05
C ARG A 30 1.19 -27.08 11.98
N GLY A 31 2.06 -26.66 11.06
CA GLY A 31 2.38 -27.45 9.87
C GLY A 31 1.21 -27.59 8.89
N ASP A 32 0.23 -26.68 8.92
CA ASP A 32 -0.97 -26.75 8.06
C ASP A 32 -0.74 -26.01 6.73
N ALA A 33 -0.64 -26.80 5.64
CA ALA A 33 -0.40 -26.29 4.30
C ALA A 33 -1.50 -25.36 3.77
N ARG A 34 -2.77 -25.58 4.15
CA ARG A 34 -3.90 -24.77 3.68
C ARG A 34 -3.88 -23.40 4.37
N MET A 35 -3.58 -23.38 5.66
CA MET A 35 -3.40 -22.13 6.40
C MET A 35 -2.24 -21.31 5.84
N MET A 36 -1.11 -21.94 5.51
CA MET A 36 0.01 -21.25 4.85
C MET A 36 -0.38 -20.70 3.47
N ALA A 37 -1.10 -21.49 2.66
CA ALA A 37 -1.54 -21.08 1.32
C ALA A 37 -2.50 -19.88 1.31
N SER A 38 -3.23 -19.64 2.40
CA SER A 38 -4.12 -18.47 2.55
C SER A 38 -3.38 -17.13 2.45
N ALA A 39 -2.07 -17.10 2.72
CA ALA A 39 -1.24 -15.89 2.57
C ALA A 39 -1.35 -15.28 1.17
N GLY A 40 -1.39 -16.11 0.13
CA GLY A 40 -1.54 -15.63 -1.24
C GLY A 40 -2.90 -14.97 -1.50
N VAL A 41 -3.98 -15.53 -0.93
CA VAL A 41 -5.33 -14.96 -1.05
C VAL A 41 -5.40 -13.62 -0.33
N PHE A 42 -4.87 -13.53 0.89
CA PHE A 42 -4.85 -12.27 1.62
C PHE A 42 -3.97 -11.21 0.96
N ALA A 43 -2.85 -11.58 0.32
CA ALA A 43 -2.04 -10.65 -0.47
C ALA A 43 -2.83 -10.05 -1.65
N TRP A 44 -3.60 -10.87 -2.38
CA TRP A 44 -4.51 -10.39 -3.43
C TRP A 44 -5.58 -9.45 -2.89
N LEU A 45 -6.27 -9.85 -1.82
CA LEU A 45 -7.33 -9.05 -1.21
C LEU A 45 -6.79 -7.70 -0.70
N LEU A 46 -5.62 -7.70 -0.07
CA LEU A 46 -4.95 -6.49 0.40
C LEU A 46 -4.69 -5.53 -0.76
N PHE A 47 -4.05 -6.01 -1.84
CA PHE A 47 -3.75 -5.20 -3.01
C PHE A 47 -5.03 -4.63 -3.66
N ILE A 48 -6.05 -5.47 -3.84
CA ILE A 48 -7.33 -5.03 -4.46
C ILE A 48 -8.00 -3.95 -3.61
N CYS A 49 -8.02 -4.10 -2.28
CA CYS A 49 -8.64 -3.10 -1.40
C CYS A 49 -7.88 -1.77 -1.44
N VAL A 50 -6.54 -1.81 -1.33
CA VAL A 50 -5.70 -0.61 -1.34
C VAL A 50 -5.74 0.07 -2.71
N ALA A 51 -5.65 -0.69 -3.80
CA ALA A 51 -5.76 -0.16 -5.16
C ALA A 51 -7.15 0.45 -5.41
N GLY A 52 -8.22 -0.21 -4.97
CA GLY A 52 -9.57 0.32 -5.04
C GLY A 52 -9.69 1.66 -4.30
N ALA A 53 -9.18 1.75 -3.07
CA ALA A 53 -9.16 2.99 -2.32
C ALA A 53 -8.36 4.08 -3.06
N PHE A 54 -7.16 3.76 -3.56
CA PHE A 54 -6.35 4.71 -4.31
C PHE A 54 -7.07 5.22 -5.56
N PHE A 55 -7.72 4.36 -6.35
CA PHE A 55 -8.50 4.79 -7.52
C PHE A 55 -9.71 5.65 -7.15
N VAL A 56 -10.37 5.37 -6.03
CA VAL A 56 -11.42 6.25 -5.50
C VAL A 56 -10.86 7.64 -5.18
N LEU A 57 -9.64 7.72 -4.61
CA LEU A 57 -9.00 9.00 -4.32
C LEU A 57 -8.62 9.76 -5.61
N VAL A 58 -8.02 9.06 -6.59
CA VAL A 58 -7.72 9.64 -7.91
C VAL A 58 -8.99 10.18 -8.54
N HIS A 59 -10.09 9.42 -8.50
CA HIS A 59 -11.38 9.87 -9.00
C HIS A 59 -11.84 11.16 -8.29
N ALA A 60 -11.74 11.22 -6.95
CA ALA A 60 -12.11 12.42 -6.18
C ALA A 60 -11.31 13.66 -6.62
N PHE A 61 -10.01 13.54 -6.90
CA PHE A 61 -9.22 14.63 -7.48
C PHE A 61 -9.63 14.98 -8.91
N VAL A 62 -9.85 13.98 -9.77
CA VAL A 62 -10.21 14.21 -11.18
C VAL A 62 -11.57 14.89 -11.34
N VAL A 63 -12.52 14.64 -10.44
CA VAL A 63 -13.83 15.31 -10.45
C VAL A 63 -13.89 16.55 -9.56
N ASN A 64 -12.77 16.91 -8.90
CA ASN A 64 -12.70 18.01 -7.94
C ASN A 64 -13.76 17.90 -6.82
N ASP A 65 -13.86 16.73 -6.19
CA ASP A 65 -14.75 16.54 -5.05
C ASP A 65 -14.24 17.30 -3.80
N PHE A 66 -14.51 18.60 -3.73
CA PHE A 66 -14.10 19.49 -2.66
C PHE A 66 -14.77 19.20 -1.31
N THR A 67 -15.70 18.25 -1.26
CA THR A 67 -16.24 17.76 0.01
C THR A 67 -15.24 16.85 0.75
N VAL A 68 -14.14 16.44 0.09
CA VAL A 68 -12.98 15.79 0.70
C VAL A 68 -11.93 16.84 1.05
N ALA A 69 -11.53 16.91 2.32
CA ALA A 69 -10.57 17.90 2.83
C ALA A 69 -9.26 17.88 2.04
N TYR A 70 -8.77 16.69 1.72
CA TYR A 70 -7.52 16.51 0.99
C TYR A 70 -7.59 17.05 -0.45
N VAL A 71 -8.70 16.82 -1.15
CA VAL A 71 -8.91 17.34 -2.51
C VAL A 71 -9.06 18.86 -2.49
N ALA A 72 -9.89 19.39 -1.58
CA ALA A 72 -10.08 20.84 -1.41
C ALA A 72 -8.78 21.57 -1.03
N GLY A 73 -7.86 20.90 -0.35
CA GLY A 73 -6.58 21.47 0.05
C GLY A 73 -5.51 21.51 -1.05
N ASN A 74 -5.65 20.72 -2.12
CA ASN A 74 -4.55 20.43 -3.05
C ASN A 74 -4.97 20.43 -4.54
N SER A 75 -6.17 20.91 -4.86
CA SER A 75 -6.69 20.91 -6.23
C SER A 75 -7.77 21.97 -6.45
N ASN A 76 -7.89 22.44 -7.69
CA ASN A 76 -8.92 23.38 -8.14
C ASN A 76 -9.39 23.06 -9.57
N THR A 77 -10.47 23.70 -10.01
CA THR A 77 -11.07 23.48 -11.34
C THR A 77 -10.20 23.89 -12.52
N GLN A 78 -9.26 24.82 -12.33
CA GLN A 78 -8.35 25.30 -13.37
C GLN A 78 -7.09 24.43 -13.51
N LEU A 79 -6.80 23.58 -12.52
CA LEU A 79 -5.62 22.71 -12.52
C LEU A 79 -5.76 21.64 -13.63
N PRO A 80 -4.77 21.52 -14.54
CA PRO A 80 -4.81 20.52 -15.58
C PRO A 80 -4.96 19.09 -15.02
N VAL A 81 -5.69 18.23 -15.72
CA VAL A 81 -6.10 16.92 -15.20
C VAL A 81 -4.93 16.03 -14.79
N TRP A 82 -3.80 16.09 -15.48
CA TRP A 82 -2.60 15.32 -15.12
C TRP A 82 -2.01 15.76 -13.77
N TYR A 83 -2.06 17.06 -13.45
CA TYR A 83 -1.66 17.56 -12.13
C TYR A 83 -2.71 17.28 -11.06
N ARG A 84 -3.99 17.17 -11.42
CA ARG A 84 -5.03 16.67 -10.50
C ARG A 84 -4.79 15.20 -10.14
N VAL A 85 -4.43 14.36 -11.11
CA VAL A 85 -4.02 12.98 -10.83
C VAL A 85 -2.77 12.97 -9.94
N ALA A 86 -1.74 13.74 -10.27
CA ALA A 86 -0.51 13.79 -9.49
C ALA A 86 -0.69 14.37 -8.08
N ALA A 87 -1.66 15.27 -7.88
CA ALA A 87 -2.03 15.80 -6.58
C ALA A 87 -2.49 14.70 -5.60
N THR A 88 -2.93 13.54 -6.12
CA THR A 88 -3.25 12.34 -5.32
C THR A 88 -2.08 11.90 -4.43
N TRP A 89 -0.83 12.21 -4.80
CA TRP A 89 0.36 11.96 -3.99
C TRP A 89 1.20 13.21 -3.74
N GLY A 90 0.62 14.40 -3.97
CA GLY A 90 1.31 15.69 -3.85
C GLY A 90 1.46 16.20 -2.42
N ALA A 91 0.85 15.51 -1.46
CA ALA A 91 0.90 15.84 -0.03
C ALA A 91 0.86 14.56 0.83
N HIS A 92 0.91 14.74 2.14
CA HIS A 92 1.23 13.68 3.11
C HIS A 92 0.27 12.48 3.09
N GLU A 93 -1.04 12.72 3.09
CA GLU A 93 -2.07 11.67 3.16
C GLU A 93 -2.05 10.79 1.91
N GLY A 94 -1.92 11.43 0.76
CA GLY A 94 -1.88 10.79 -0.54
C GLY A 94 -0.59 10.02 -0.81
N SER A 95 0.55 10.58 -0.43
CA SER A 95 1.85 9.94 -0.58
C SER A 95 1.97 8.68 0.28
N LEU A 96 1.38 8.67 1.49
CA LEU A 96 1.27 7.47 2.32
C LEU A 96 0.38 6.41 1.70
N LEU A 97 -0.75 6.79 1.08
CA LEU A 97 -1.60 5.82 0.38
C LEU A 97 -0.88 5.22 -0.84
N LEU A 98 -0.14 6.03 -1.61
CA LEU A 98 0.72 5.55 -2.69
C LEU A 98 1.79 4.58 -2.18
N TRP A 99 2.42 4.90 -1.04
CA TRP A 99 3.42 4.04 -0.39
C TRP A 99 2.84 2.65 -0.07
N VAL A 100 1.65 2.60 0.54
CA VAL A 100 0.97 1.34 0.86
C VAL A 100 0.50 0.61 -0.40
N LEU A 101 0.06 1.32 -1.45
CA LEU A 101 -0.27 0.72 -2.73
C LEU A 101 0.92 -0.05 -3.30
N LEU A 102 2.10 0.59 -3.36
CA LEU A 102 3.33 -0.04 -3.85
C LEU A 102 3.76 -1.19 -2.94
N MET A 103 3.62 -1.06 -1.62
CA MET A 103 3.94 -2.12 -0.66
C MET A 103 3.05 -3.35 -0.82
N SER A 104 1.74 -3.14 -1.00
CA SER A 104 0.79 -4.21 -1.29
C SER A 104 1.05 -4.84 -2.67
N GLY A 105 1.52 -4.07 -3.64
CA GLY A 105 1.98 -4.55 -4.95
C GLY A 105 3.19 -5.48 -4.84
N TRP A 106 4.21 -5.09 -4.06
CA TRP A 106 5.34 -5.97 -3.76
C TRP A 106 4.93 -7.21 -2.98
N THR A 107 4.00 -7.09 -2.02
CA THR A 107 3.45 -8.22 -1.27
C THR A 107 2.78 -9.22 -2.21
N LEU A 108 1.97 -8.72 -3.14
CA LEU A 108 1.33 -9.53 -4.17
C LEU A 108 2.37 -10.17 -5.12
N ALA A 109 3.38 -9.42 -5.55
CA ALA A 109 4.44 -9.94 -6.40
C ALA A 109 5.16 -11.13 -5.73
N VAL A 110 5.51 -11.02 -4.45
CA VAL A 110 6.11 -12.11 -3.68
C VAL A 110 5.19 -13.33 -3.64
N ALA A 111 3.89 -13.13 -3.43
CA ALA A 111 2.92 -14.23 -3.40
C ALA A 111 2.80 -14.98 -4.74
N VAL A 112 2.95 -14.28 -5.86
CA VAL A 112 2.79 -14.86 -7.21
C VAL A 112 4.08 -15.49 -7.71
N PHE A 113 5.23 -14.84 -7.50
CA PHE A 113 6.50 -15.20 -8.15
C PHE A 113 7.43 -16.06 -7.28
N SER A 114 7.16 -16.25 -5.98
CA SER A 114 8.02 -17.05 -5.08
C SER A 114 7.75 -18.56 -5.06
N ARG A 115 7.22 -19.14 -6.15
CA ARG A 115 6.79 -20.56 -6.19
C ARG A 115 7.90 -21.59 -5.91
N GLN A 116 9.15 -21.21 -6.13
CA GLN A 116 10.32 -22.07 -5.88
C GLN A 116 10.81 -22.02 -4.43
N VAL A 117 10.24 -21.13 -3.61
CA VAL A 117 10.58 -20.96 -2.20
C VAL A 117 9.69 -21.89 -1.35
N PRO A 118 10.21 -22.55 -0.31
CA PRO A 118 9.41 -23.35 0.62
C PRO A 118 8.21 -22.57 1.17
N ALA A 119 7.04 -23.22 1.20
CA ALA A 119 5.76 -22.58 1.53
C ALA A 119 5.76 -21.93 2.92
N ASP A 120 6.48 -22.52 3.88
CA ASP A 120 6.60 -22.00 5.24
C ASP A 120 7.45 -20.72 5.29
N ILE A 121 8.47 -20.59 4.43
CA ILE A 121 9.24 -19.35 4.27
C ILE A 121 8.35 -18.28 3.62
N VAL A 122 7.66 -18.60 2.52
CA VAL A 122 6.77 -17.63 1.84
C VAL A 122 5.67 -17.13 2.78
N ALA A 123 5.06 -18.02 3.56
CA ALA A 123 4.05 -17.65 4.54
C ALA A 123 4.59 -16.67 5.59
N ARG A 124 5.82 -16.87 6.08
CA ARG A 124 6.49 -15.94 7.02
C ARG A 124 6.81 -14.60 6.37
N VAL A 125 7.32 -14.60 5.14
CA VAL A 125 7.64 -13.36 4.40
C VAL A 125 6.39 -12.52 4.20
N LEU A 126 5.33 -13.12 3.65
CA LEU A 126 4.08 -12.42 3.39
C LEU A 126 3.41 -11.93 4.68
N ALA A 127 3.52 -12.69 5.78
CA ALA A 127 3.04 -12.25 7.08
C ALA A 127 3.79 -11.02 7.62
N VAL A 128 5.12 -10.99 7.47
CA VAL A 128 5.93 -9.81 7.84
C VAL A 128 5.57 -8.61 6.99
N MET A 129 5.43 -8.77 5.67
CA MET A 129 4.95 -7.69 4.81
C MET A 129 3.55 -7.22 5.21
N GLY A 130 2.65 -8.14 5.58
CA GLY A 130 1.34 -7.83 6.15
C GLY A 130 1.42 -7.00 7.42
N MET A 131 2.38 -7.28 8.32
CA MET A 131 2.59 -6.51 9.55
C MET A 131 3.02 -5.08 9.26
N VAL A 132 3.91 -4.89 8.29
CA VAL A 132 4.35 -3.55 7.86
C VAL A 132 3.18 -2.80 7.21
N CYS A 133 2.44 -3.43 6.29
CA CYS A 133 1.22 -2.87 5.70
C CYS A 133 0.19 -2.47 6.76
N ALA A 134 -0.05 -3.32 7.78
CA ALA A 134 -0.99 -3.04 8.85
C ALA A 134 -0.58 -1.79 9.65
N GLY A 135 0.71 -1.61 9.93
CA GLY A 135 1.22 -0.41 10.61
C GLY A 135 0.93 0.88 9.84
N PHE A 136 1.24 0.90 8.54
CA PHE A 136 0.95 2.07 7.69
C PHE A 136 -0.56 2.29 7.49
N LEU A 137 -1.35 1.23 7.30
CA LEU A 137 -2.81 1.34 7.18
C LEU A 137 -3.46 1.86 8.46
N ALA A 138 -2.99 1.41 9.63
CA ALA A 138 -3.44 1.96 10.91
C ALA A 138 -3.09 3.45 11.01
N PHE A 139 -1.86 3.84 10.65
CA PHE A 139 -1.47 5.25 10.63
C PHE A 139 -2.37 6.07 9.70
N ILE A 140 -2.60 5.62 8.46
CA ILE A 140 -3.51 6.28 7.52
C ILE A 140 -4.91 6.46 8.12
N LEU A 141 -5.47 5.40 8.72
CA LEU A 141 -6.84 5.44 9.24
C LEU A 141 -7.01 6.33 10.47
N PHE A 142 -6.01 6.38 11.36
CA PHE A 142 -6.12 7.08 12.64
C PHE A 142 -5.50 8.48 12.65
N THR A 143 -4.54 8.78 11.77
CA THR A 143 -3.83 10.06 11.79
C THR A 143 -3.86 10.82 10.47
N SER A 144 -3.83 10.13 9.32
CA SER A 144 -3.59 10.76 8.01
C SER A 144 -4.63 10.34 6.96
N GLY A 145 -5.91 10.42 7.31
CA GLY A 145 -7.01 9.90 6.50
C GLY A 145 -7.27 10.70 5.21
N PRO A 146 -7.04 10.13 4.01
CA PRO A 146 -7.18 10.86 2.74
C PRO A 146 -8.65 11.13 2.35
N PHE A 147 -9.61 10.48 3.01
CA PHE A 147 -11.04 10.59 2.73
C PHE A 147 -11.81 11.44 3.74
N THR A 148 -11.12 12.20 4.58
CA THR A 148 -11.74 13.07 5.59
C THR A 148 -12.75 14.02 4.94
N ARG A 149 -13.99 13.99 5.43
CA ARG A 149 -15.12 14.76 4.90
C ARG A 149 -15.25 16.09 5.63
N THR A 150 -15.60 17.14 4.91
CA THR A 150 -15.87 18.48 5.47
C THR A 150 -17.35 18.87 5.43
N LEU A 151 -18.25 17.90 5.27
CA LEU A 151 -19.68 18.18 5.17
C LEU A 151 -20.28 18.74 6.48
N PRO A 152 -21.19 19.73 6.40
CA PRO A 152 -21.66 20.43 5.19
C PRO A 152 -20.75 21.61 4.76
N ALA A 153 -19.74 21.95 5.56
CA ALA A 153 -18.85 23.09 5.36
C ALA A 153 -17.67 22.79 4.40
N PHE A 154 -17.96 22.69 3.10
CA PHE A 154 -16.94 22.55 2.05
C PHE A 154 -16.87 23.80 1.15
N PRO A 155 -15.70 24.13 0.59
CA PRO A 155 -15.57 25.31 -0.26
C PRO A 155 -16.14 25.06 -1.66
N VAL A 156 -16.58 26.13 -2.33
CA VAL A 156 -17.05 26.08 -3.73
C VAL A 156 -15.89 25.80 -4.70
N GLU A 157 -14.69 26.25 -4.34
CA GLU A 157 -13.45 26.06 -5.11
C GLU A 157 -12.33 25.64 -4.16
N GLY A 158 -11.48 24.71 -4.59
CA GLY A 158 -10.35 24.24 -3.80
C GLY A 158 -9.12 25.16 -3.89
N ARG A 159 -8.11 24.85 -3.08
CA ARG A 159 -6.80 25.51 -3.13
C ARG A 159 -5.99 24.98 -4.30
N ASP A 160 -4.90 25.65 -4.65
CA ASP A 160 -4.01 25.12 -5.67
C ASP A 160 -3.10 24.01 -5.13
N LEU A 161 -2.66 23.14 -6.04
CA LEU A 161 -1.51 22.30 -5.79
C LEU A 161 -0.30 23.22 -5.59
N ASN A 162 0.59 22.89 -4.64
CA ASN A 162 1.80 23.68 -4.40
C ASN A 162 2.49 24.00 -5.74
N PRO A 163 2.69 25.28 -6.10
CA PRO A 163 3.23 25.66 -7.40
C PRO A 163 4.58 25.02 -7.72
N LEU A 164 5.38 24.69 -6.68
CA LEU A 164 6.66 24.00 -6.83
C LEU A 164 6.53 22.55 -7.29
N LEU A 165 5.34 21.95 -7.19
CA LEU A 165 5.06 20.57 -7.58
C LEU A 165 4.31 20.49 -8.92
N GLN A 166 4.05 21.62 -9.59
CA GLN A 166 3.40 21.66 -10.90
C GLN A 166 4.40 21.48 -12.03
N ASP A 167 5.20 20.43 -11.95
CA ASP A 167 6.21 20.06 -12.94
C ASP A 167 6.13 18.56 -13.26
N PRO A 168 6.67 18.12 -14.42
CA PRO A 168 6.66 16.71 -14.80
C PRO A 168 7.34 15.78 -13.77
N GLY A 169 8.26 16.30 -12.97
CA GLY A 169 8.92 15.57 -11.90
C GLY A 169 7.95 15.02 -10.87
N LEU A 170 6.93 15.78 -10.42
CA LEU A 170 5.92 15.27 -9.48
C LEU A 170 5.19 14.04 -10.03
N ILE A 171 4.94 13.99 -11.34
CA ILE A 171 4.18 12.91 -11.97
C ILE A 171 4.96 11.60 -11.90
N PHE A 172 6.27 11.63 -12.13
CA PHE A 172 7.09 10.42 -12.29
C PHE A 172 7.95 10.10 -11.07
N HIS A 173 8.51 11.11 -10.39
CA HIS A 173 9.54 10.92 -9.38
C HIS A 173 9.04 10.18 -8.12
N PRO A 174 7.94 10.57 -7.46
CA PRO A 174 7.49 9.88 -6.24
C PRO A 174 7.12 8.40 -6.48
N PRO A 175 6.34 8.02 -7.51
CA PRO A 175 6.08 6.60 -7.79
C PRO A 175 7.34 5.78 -8.02
N LEU A 176 8.29 6.30 -8.82
CA LEU A 176 9.55 5.60 -9.13
C LEU A 176 10.44 5.45 -7.88
N LEU A 177 10.59 6.52 -7.10
CA LEU A 177 11.41 6.51 -5.89
C LEU A 177 10.81 5.61 -4.80
N TYR A 178 9.49 5.67 -4.61
CA TYR A 178 8.80 4.79 -3.66
C TYR A 178 8.83 3.33 -4.10
N MET A 179 8.76 3.04 -5.40
CA MET A 179 8.84 1.66 -5.89
C MET A 179 10.11 0.96 -5.42
N GLY A 180 11.27 1.64 -5.48
CA GLY A 180 12.54 1.10 -5.00
C GLY A 180 12.62 1.05 -3.47
N TYR A 181 12.32 2.14 -2.77
CA TYR A 181 12.40 2.18 -1.30
C TYR A 181 11.48 1.15 -0.64
N VAL A 182 10.24 1.05 -1.11
CA VAL A 182 9.29 0.07 -0.61
C VAL A 182 9.69 -1.34 -1.04
N GLY A 183 10.35 -1.53 -2.18
CA GLY A 183 10.85 -2.83 -2.64
C GLY A 183 11.82 -3.48 -1.65
N PHE A 184 12.66 -2.70 -0.97
CA PHE A 184 13.55 -3.21 0.08
C PHE A 184 12.81 -3.83 1.28
N SER A 185 11.52 -3.54 1.47
CA SER A 185 10.70 -4.22 2.48
C SER A 185 10.61 -5.73 2.23
N VAL A 186 10.74 -6.18 0.98
CA VAL A 186 10.76 -7.60 0.63
C VAL A 186 12.03 -8.25 1.19
N ALA A 187 13.19 -7.65 0.95
CA ALA A 187 14.47 -8.15 1.48
C ALA A 187 14.46 -8.18 3.01
N PHE A 188 13.93 -7.13 3.65
CA PHE A 188 13.68 -7.11 5.09
C PHE A 188 12.78 -8.26 5.54
N ALA A 189 11.66 -8.49 4.88
CA ALA A 189 10.71 -9.55 5.23
C ALA A 189 11.33 -10.96 5.10
N PHE A 190 12.15 -11.19 4.06
CA PHE A 190 12.93 -12.42 3.94
C PHE A 190 13.90 -12.58 5.12
N ALA A 191 14.59 -11.52 5.55
CA ALA A 191 15.54 -11.59 6.66
C ALA A 191 14.83 -11.93 7.99
N ILE A 192 13.69 -11.30 8.26
CA ILE A 192 12.86 -11.63 9.42
C ILE A 192 12.32 -13.07 9.33
N ALA A 193 11.86 -13.50 8.15
CA ALA A 193 11.39 -14.88 7.95
C ALA A 193 12.49 -15.92 8.22
N ALA A 194 13.74 -15.64 7.81
CA ALA A 194 14.89 -16.49 8.09
C ALA A 194 15.13 -16.61 9.60
N LEU A 195 15.17 -15.48 10.32
CA LEU A 195 15.30 -15.43 11.78
C LEU A 195 14.18 -16.20 12.48
N LEU A 196 12.92 -16.00 12.06
CA LEU A 196 11.77 -16.71 12.61
C LEU A 196 11.79 -18.23 12.35
N SER A 197 12.48 -18.67 11.30
CA SER A 197 12.61 -20.09 10.94
C SER A 197 13.84 -20.76 11.55
N GLY A 198 14.80 -20.00 12.08
CA GLY A 198 16.09 -20.50 12.55
C GLY A 198 17.02 -21.00 11.43
N ARG A 199 16.67 -20.82 10.14
CA ARG A 199 17.46 -21.24 8.98
C ARG A 199 18.11 -20.02 8.32
N LEU A 200 19.38 -19.79 8.65
CA LEU A 200 20.23 -18.74 8.08
C LEU A 200 21.24 -19.33 7.08
N ASP A 201 20.78 -20.24 6.22
CA ASP A 201 21.63 -20.87 5.21
C ASP A 201 21.71 -20.04 3.92
N SER A 202 22.58 -20.45 3.00
CA SER A 202 22.78 -19.75 1.72
C SER A 202 21.55 -19.72 0.81
N ALA A 203 20.53 -20.56 1.11
CA ALA A 203 19.26 -20.55 0.39
C ALA A 203 18.50 -19.24 0.59
N PHE A 204 18.58 -18.63 1.79
CA PHE A 204 18.01 -17.30 2.06
C PHE A 204 18.54 -16.25 1.08
N THR A 205 19.86 -16.14 0.93
CA THR A 205 20.49 -15.16 0.05
C THR A 205 20.06 -15.37 -1.40
N ARG A 206 19.91 -16.63 -1.82
CA ARG A 206 19.41 -16.97 -3.17
C ARG A 206 17.98 -16.48 -3.39
N PHE A 207 17.11 -16.61 -2.39
CA PHE A 207 15.71 -16.20 -2.50
C PHE A 207 15.53 -14.68 -2.42
N ALA A 208 16.28 -13.99 -1.57
CA ALA A 208 16.18 -12.54 -1.42
C ALA A 208 16.80 -11.77 -2.59
N ARG A 209 17.89 -12.27 -3.19
CA ARG A 209 18.66 -11.59 -4.24
C ARG A 209 17.82 -11.01 -5.41
N PRO A 210 16.93 -11.76 -6.09
CA PRO A 210 16.17 -11.18 -7.20
C PRO A 210 15.28 -10.02 -6.76
N TRP A 211 14.73 -10.06 -5.54
CA TRP A 211 13.94 -8.97 -4.98
C TRP A 211 14.79 -7.75 -4.63
N THR A 212 15.97 -7.96 -4.04
CA THR A 212 16.91 -6.87 -3.73
C THR A 212 17.46 -6.20 -4.99
N LEU A 213 17.63 -6.93 -6.10
CA LEU A 213 18.10 -6.36 -7.37
C LEU A 213 17.00 -5.63 -8.15
N ALA A 214 15.73 -5.99 -7.91
CA ALA A 214 14.58 -5.35 -8.55
C ALA A 214 14.11 -4.08 -7.81
N ALA A 215 14.42 -3.98 -6.51
CA ALA A 215 14.23 -2.79 -5.69
C ALA A 215 15.34 -1.75 -5.93
#